data_AF-A0A670HQ38-F1
#
_entry.id   AF-A0A670HQ38-F1
#
_cell.length_a   1.000
_cell.length_b   1.000
_cell.length_c   1.000
_cell.angle_alpha   90.00
_cell.angle_beta   90.00
_cell.angle_gamma   90.00
#
_symmetry.space_group_name_H-M   'P 1'
#
loop_
_entity.id
_entity.type
_entity.pdbx_description
1 polymer ?
#
loop_
_entity_poly.entity_id
_entity_poly.type
_entity_poly.pdbx_seq_one_letter_code
_entity_poly.pdbx_strand_id
1 'polypeptide(L)'
;MLVTTQHFIPHNKPLHTKHLRLNLWYHPLKRGLFGLVNNAGVANPIGPTEWMGVEDYRKVMSVNTFGVIEVSLAFLPLLKRARGRVVNTSSVLGRLSANGGGYCVSKYTVEAFSDSLRRDMYHFGVKVSIVEPGFFKTAVTNLESIETRQSYGEDFFPNYLKVQKFIMNIICDPDLSKVTNCMEHALQAKYPRTRYSAGWDAKFVWLPVSYLPAFMVDIVLATILPKPAHRAH
;
A
#
# COMPACT_ATOMS: atom_id res chain seq x y z
N MET A 1 -2.16 -17.48 -13.21
CA MET A 1 -2.07 -16.15 -12.57
C MET A 1 -2.25 -16.37 -11.09
N LEU A 2 -1.32 -15.90 -10.26
CA LEU A 2 -1.48 -15.93 -8.81
C LEU A 2 -1.80 -14.51 -8.33
N VAL A 3 -2.93 -14.34 -7.66
CA VAL A 3 -3.32 -13.09 -7.02
C VAL A 3 -3.28 -13.32 -5.53
N THR A 4 -2.47 -12.54 -4.79
CA THR A 4 -2.54 -12.57 -3.33
C THR A 4 -3.73 -11.74 -2.89
N THR A 5 -4.73 -12.39 -2.31
CA THR A 5 -5.95 -11.75 -1.79
C THR A 5 -5.93 -11.70 -0.27
N GLN A 6 -6.67 -10.75 0.28
CA GLN A 6 -6.86 -10.55 1.72
C GLN A 6 -7.63 -11.75 2.31
N HIS A 7 -7.04 -12.51 3.23
CA HIS A 7 -7.79 -13.46 4.08
C HIS A 7 -7.99 -12.83 5.45
N PHE A 8 -9.25 -12.63 5.83
CA PHE A 8 -9.67 -12.20 7.16
C PHE A 8 -9.37 -13.32 8.18
N ILE A 9 -8.62 -13.00 9.23
CA ILE A 9 -8.59 -13.82 10.46
C ILE A 9 -9.47 -13.09 11.49
N PRO A 10 -10.61 -13.66 11.91
CA PRO A 10 -11.42 -13.07 12.99
C PRO A 10 -10.65 -13.09 14.31
N HIS A 11 -10.66 -11.97 15.03
CA HIS A 11 -10.14 -11.87 16.40
C HIS A 11 -11.00 -12.71 17.37
N ASN A 12 -10.58 -13.94 17.71
CA ASN A 12 -10.65 -14.51 19.07
C ASN A 12 -10.03 -15.92 19.24
N LYS A 13 -8.80 -16.19 18.76
CA LYS A 13 -8.11 -17.47 19.08
C LYS A 13 -6.62 -17.23 19.40
N PRO A 14 -6.04 -18.00 20.34
CA PRO A 14 -4.71 -17.75 20.86
C PRO A 14 -3.64 -17.98 19.80
N LEU A 15 -2.51 -17.31 19.96
CA LEU A 15 -1.29 -17.38 19.16
C LEU A 15 -0.78 -18.83 19.05
N HIS A 16 -1.30 -19.56 18.07
CA HIS A 16 -0.59 -20.70 17.48
C HIS A 16 -0.07 -20.25 16.12
N THR A 17 1.26 -20.25 16.01
CA THR A 17 2.05 -20.23 14.78
C THR A 17 1.53 -21.30 13.81
N LYS A 18 0.48 -20.96 13.05
CA LYS A 18 0.00 -21.77 11.94
C LYS A 18 0.59 -21.19 10.68
N HIS A 19 1.58 -21.90 10.17
CA HIS A 19 2.06 -21.82 8.80
C HIS A 19 0.94 -21.39 7.84
N LEU A 20 1.18 -20.31 7.08
CA LEU A 20 0.46 -20.02 5.85
C LEU A 20 0.58 -21.27 4.94
N ARG A 21 -0.36 -22.21 5.06
CA ARG A 21 -0.48 -23.32 4.11
C ARG A 21 -1.01 -22.73 2.81
N LEU A 22 -0.10 -22.37 1.91
CA LEU A 22 -0.41 -22.36 0.49
C LEU A 22 -0.76 -23.79 0.08
N ASN A 23 -2.05 -24.07 -0.11
CA ASN A 23 -2.48 -25.28 -0.82
C ASN A 23 -2.13 -25.09 -2.32
N LEU A 24 -0.85 -25.28 -2.64
CA LEU A 24 -0.36 -25.40 -4.01
C LEU A 24 -0.62 -26.84 -4.46
N TRP A 25 -1.65 -27.04 -5.30
CA TRP A 25 -1.77 -28.25 -6.09
C TRP A 25 -0.52 -28.38 -6.98
N TYR A 26 0.40 -29.24 -6.57
CA TYR A 26 1.67 -29.49 -7.26
C TYR A 26 1.42 -30.39 -8.49
N HIS A 27 0.93 -29.79 -9.57
CA HIS A 27 1.15 -30.35 -10.90
C HIS A 27 2.59 -30.03 -11.32
N PRO A 28 3.33 -30.94 -11.96
CA PRO A 28 4.68 -30.66 -12.44
C PRO A 28 4.61 -29.54 -13.49
N LEU A 29 4.88 -28.31 -13.06
CA LEU A 29 4.81 -27.10 -13.88
C LEU A 29 5.96 -27.09 -14.91
N LYS A 30 5.80 -27.85 -15.99
CA LYS A 30 6.55 -27.62 -17.23
C LYS A 30 6.32 -26.20 -17.77
N ARG A 31 5.21 -25.56 -17.39
CA ARG A 31 4.82 -24.19 -17.76
C ARG A 31 5.04 -23.27 -16.55
N GLY A 32 5.94 -22.28 -16.64
CA GLY A 32 6.24 -21.34 -15.55
C GLY A 32 5.05 -20.44 -15.13
N LEU A 33 5.29 -19.45 -14.27
CA LEU A 33 4.25 -18.53 -13.79
C LEU A 33 4.17 -17.28 -14.67
N PHE A 34 3.08 -17.12 -15.42
CA PHE A 34 2.91 -15.97 -16.32
C PHE A 34 2.67 -14.64 -15.60
N GLY A 35 1.96 -14.64 -14.47
CA GLY A 35 1.55 -13.41 -13.80
C GLY A 35 1.41 -13.58 -12.29
N LEU A 36 1.98 -12.63 -11.56
CA LEU A 36 1.90 -12.47 -10.11
C LEU A 36 1.36 -11.07 -9.79
N VAL A 37 0.31 -10.99 -8.97
CA VAL A 37 -0.22 -9.73 -8.45
C VAL A 37 -0.11 -9.72 -6.93
N ASN A 38 0.73 -8.83 -6.41
CA ASN A 38 0.90 -8.58 -4.98
C ASN A 38 -0.02 -7.44 -4.56
N ASN A 39 -1.24 -7.77 -4.13
CA ASN A 39 -2.28 -6.80 -3.77
C ASN A 39 -2.57 -6.72 -2.27
N ALA A 40 -2.25 -7.77 -1.50
CA ALA A 40 -2.53 -7.79 -0.07
C ALA A 40 -1.91 -6.59 0.66
N GLY A 41 -2.68 -5.96 1.54
CA GLY A 41 -2.16 -4.90 2.40
C GLY A 41 -3.13 -4.45 3.49
N VAL A 42 -2.56 -3.84 4.52
CA VAL A 42 -3.25 -3.25 5.68
C VAL A 42 -2.73 -1.82 5.89
N ALA A 43 -3.56 -0.92 6.40
CA ALA A 43 -3.11 0.44 6.72
C ALA A 43 -3.06 0.72 8.22
N ASN A 44 -3.89 0.06 9.01
CA ASN A 44 -3.96 0.32 10.44
C ASN A 44 -2.83 -0.35 11.22
N PRO A 45 -2.37 0.30 12.31
CA PRO A 45 -2.86 1.60 12.80
C PRO A 45 -2.27 2.80 12.03
N ILE A 46 -3.04 3.89 11.95
CA ILE A 46 -2.67 5.17 11.29
C ILE A 46 -2.93 6.32 12.27
N GLY A 47 -1.89 7.08 12.62
CA GLY A 47 -2.03 8.26 13.47
C GLY A 47 -0.78 9.14 13.45
N PRO A 48 -0.79 10.26 14.18
CA PRO A 48 0.42 11.05 14.43
C PRO A 48 1.58 10.17 14.87
N THR A 49 2.78 10.41 14.32
CA THR A 49 3.98 9.58 14.56
C THR A 49 4.26 9.36 16.04
N GLU A 50 4.03 10.38 16.87
CA GLU A 50 4.25 10.30 18.31
C GLU A 50 3.33 9.28 19.01
N TRP A 51 2.15 9.01 18.45
CA TRP A 51 1.21 8.02 19.02
C TRP A 51 1.58 6.58 18.64
N MET A 52 2.50 6.41 17.69
CA MET A 52 2.83 5.10 17.13
C MET A 52 4.00 4.46 17.89
N GLY A 53 3.86 3.19 18.24
CA GLY A 53 4.96 2.35 18.69
C GLY A 53 5.69 1.69 17.52
N VAL A 54 6.94 1.25 17.71
CA VAL A 54 7.69 0.51 16.68
C VAL A 54 6.94 -0.75 16.21
N GLU A 55 6.19 -1.40 17.11
CA GLU A 55 5.41 -2.59 16.78
C GLU A 55 4.29 -2.31 15.77
N ASP A 56 3.73 -1.10 15.78
CA ASP A 56 2.71 -0.68 14.82
C ASP A 56 3.28 -0.64 13.40
N TYR A 57 4.50 -0.12 13.24
CA TYR A 57 5.23 -0.16 11.97
C TYR A 57 5.52 -1.60 11.56
N ARG A 58 6.00 -2.43 12.50
CA ARG A 58 6.32 -3.84 12.24
C ARG A 58 5.09 -4.63 11.78
N LYS A 59 3.92 -4.39 12.38
CA LYS A 59 2.65 -5.04 12.01
C LYS A 59 2.29 -4.74 10.55
N VAL A 60 2.32 -3.46 10.17
CA VAL A 60 1.97 -3.05 8.79
C VAL A 60 3.01 -3.53 7.79
N MET A 61 4.31 -3.38 8.10
CA MET A 61 5.40 -3.79 7.22
C MET A 61 5.49 -5.32 7.05
N SER A 62 5.14 -6.11 8.07
CA SER A 62 5.06 -7.58 7.95
C SER A 62 4.19 -8.03 6.78
N VAL A 63 3.05 -7.37 6.57
CA VAL A 63 2.14 -7.69 5.46
C VAL A 63 2.54 -6.95 4.18
N ASN A 64 2.61 -5.62 4.24
CA ASN A 64 2.72 -4.78 3.06
C ASN A 64 4.11 -4.81 2.41
N THR A 65 5.15 -5.09 3.21
CA THR A 65 6.55 -5.08 2.77
C THR A 65 7.07 -6.51 2.66
N PHE A 66 7.21 -7.19 3.81
CA PHE A 66 7.85 -8.50 3.85
C PHE A 66 7.03 -9.55 3.11
N GLY A 67 5.70 -9.55 3.26
CA GLY A 67 4.82 -10.43 2.48
C GLY A 67 4.97 -10.26 0.95
N VAL A 68 5.11 -9.03 0.46
CA VAL A 68 5.33 -8.76 -0.97
C VAL A 68 6.70 -9.27 -1.43
N ILE A 69 7.74 -9.05 -0.63
CA ILE A 69 9.11 -9.50 -0.92
C ILE A 69 9.17 -11.03 -0.93
N GLU A 70 8.68 -11.69 0.12
CA GLU A 70 8.71 -13.14 0.26
C GLU A 70 8.00 -13.85 -0.89
N VAL A 71 6.77 -13.42 -1.22
CA VAL A 71 6.01 -14.00 -2.34
C VAL A 71 6.76 -13.78 -3.65
N SER A 72 7.25 -12.56 -3.89
CA SER A 72 7.98 -12.27 -5.13
C SER A 72 9.21 -13.16 -5.29
N LEU A 73 10.04 -13.26 -4.25
CA LEU A 73 11.25 -14.08 -4.25
C LEU A 73 10.94 -15.57 -4.42
N ALA A 74 9.92 -16.09 -3.74
CA ALA A 74 9.52 -17.50 -3.83
C ALA A 74 9.09 -17.88 -5.27
N PHE A 75 8.42 -16.97 -5.99
CA PHE A 75 7.93 -17.24 -7.34
C PHE A 75 8.88 -16.79 -8.46
N LEU A 76 9.99 -16.12 -8.15
CA LEU A 76 10.96 -15.64 -9.15
C LEU A 76 11.44 -16.73 -10.13
N PRO A 77 11.80 -17.96 -9.70
CA PRO A 77 12.23 -19.00 -10.64
C PRO A 77 11.16 -19.34 -11.68
N LEU A 78 9.88 -19.38 -11.27
CA LEU A 78 8.76 -19.66 -12.16
C LEU A 78 8.43 -18.48 -13.08
N LEU A 79 8.52 -17.25 -12.57
CA LEU A 79 8.37 -16.02 -13.34
C LEU A 79 9.43 -15.92 -14.44
N LYS A 80 10.70 -16.21 -14.11
CA LYS A 80 11.82 -16.23 -15.07
C LYS A 80 11.58 -17.24 -16.18
N ARG A 81 11.15 -18.47 -15.84
CA ARG A 81 10.85 -19.52 -16.82
C ARG A 81 9.77 -19.10 -17.82
N ALA A 82 8.77 -18.36 -17.37
CA ALA A 82 7.66 -17.91 -18.22
C ALA A 82 7.88 -16.53 -18.87
N ARG A 83 8.99 -15.83 -18.57
CA ARG A 83 9.16 -14.39 -18.88
C ARG A 83 7.95 -13.57 -18.43
N GLY A 84 7.51 -13.87 -17.20
CA GLY A 84 6.21 -13.45 -16.67
C GLY A 84 6.09 -11.97 -16.34
N ARG A 85 5.05 -11.66 -15.57
CA ARG A 85 4.66 -10.31 -15.16
C ARG A 85 4.49 -10.26 -13.64
N VAL A 86 5.01 -9.21 -13.02
CA VAL A 86 4.78 -8.89 -11.60
C VAL A 86 4.07 -7.55 -11.52
N VAL A 87 2.98 -7.50 -10.78
CA VAL A 87 2.23 -6.28 -10.48
C VAL A 87 2.22 -6.10 -8.97
N ASN A 88 2.82 -5.02 -8.48
CA ASN A 88 2.84 -4.69 -7.07
C ASN A 88 1.89 -3.51 -6.81
N THR A 89 0.97 -3.68 -5.86
CA THR A 89 0.04 -2.61 -5.45
C THR A 89 0.70 -1.73 -4.39
N SER A 90 1.09 -0.53 -4.80
CA SER A 90 1.57 0.54 -3.93
C SER A 90 0.40 1.44 -3.49
N SER A 91 0.58 2.75 -3.51
CA SER A 91 -0.39 3.81 -3.26
C SER A 91 0.22 5.15 -3.69
N VAL A 92 -0.59 6.17 -3.93
CA VAL A 92 -0.11 7.56 -3.95
C VAL A 92 0.66 7.95 -2.68
N LEU A 93 0.35 7.31 -1.54
CA LEU A 93 1.09 7.47 -0.29
C LEU A 93 2.45 6.76 -0.25
N GLY A 94 2.80 6.01 -1.31
CA GLY A 94 4.17 5.57 -1.59
C GLY A 94 5.01 6.63 -2.33
N ARG A 95 4.38 7.76 -2.71
CA ARG A 95 5.01 8.88 -3.42
C ARG A 95 5.02 10.17 -2.61
N LEU A 96 4.01 10.35 -1.77
CA LEU A 96 3.94 11.44 -0.80
C LEU A 96 3.36 10.95 0.54
N SER A 97 4.12 11.08 1.62
CA SER A 97 3.63 10.75 2.96
C SER A 97 2.72 11.85 3.51
N ALA A 98 1.44 11.53 3.72
CA ALA A 98 0.46 12.46 4.33
C ALA A 98 -0.09 11.96 5.68
N ASN A 99 0.21 10.71 6.04
CA ASN A 99 -0.22 10.08 7.29
C ASN A 99 0.99 9.52 8.04
N GLY A 100 0.92 9.49 9.36
CA GLY A 100 1.89 8.76 10.19
C GLY A 100 1.58 7.26 10.30
N GLY A 101 2.44 6.52 10.98
CA GLY A 101 2.35 5.07 11.11
C GLY A 101 2.97 4.31 9.94
N GLY A 102 2.79 2.98 9.94
CA GLY A 102 3.52 2.07 9.06
C GLY A 102 3.08 2.08 7.59
N TYR A 103 1.93 2.67 7.25
CA TYR A 103 1.36 2.55 5.91
C TYR A 103 2.23 3.24 4.84
N CYS A 104 2.47 4.55 4.96
CA CYS A 104 3.30 5.29 4.01
C CYS A 104 4.69 4.65 3.87
N VAL A 105 5.34 4.35 5.00
CA VAL A 105 6.65 3.68 5.04
C VAL A 105 6.64 2.37 4.25
N SER A 106 5.62 1.54 4.45
CA SER A 106 5.49 0.27 3.73
C SER A 106 5.31 0.48 2.21
N LYS A 107 4.53 1.48 1.79
CA LYS A 107 4.27 1.77 0.38
C LYS A 107 5.49 2.34 -0.33
N TYR A 108 6.25 3.23 0.32
CA TYR A 108 7.57 3.65 -0.18
C TYR A 108 8.54 2.47 -0.32
N THR A 109 8.50 1.52 0.62
CA THR A 109 9.34 0.31 0.51
C THR A 109 8.95 -0.55 -0.68
N VAL A 110 7.64 -0.70 -0.96
CA VAL A 110 7.15 -1.40 -2.15
C VAL A 110 7.59 -0.71 -3.44
N GLU A 111 7.60 0.63 -3.52
CA GLU A 111 8.15 1.37 -4.67
C GLU A 111 9.62 0.99 -4.91
N ALA A 112 10.44 1.13 -3.87
CA ALA A 112 11.89 0.88 -3.95
C ALA A 112 12.18 -0.57 -4.34
N PHE A 113 11.50 -1.53 -3.68
CA PHE A 113 11.62 -2.95 -4.00
C PHE A 113 11.24 -3.24 -5.46
N SER A 114 10.12 -2.69 -5.93
CA SER A 114 9.62 -2.92 -7.28
C SER A 114 10.58 -2.38 -8.34
N ASP A 115 11.17 -1.21 -8.11
CA ASP A 115 12.15 -0.62 -9.02
C ASP A 115 13.44 -1.45 -9.10
N SER A 116 13.93 -1.98 -7.97
CA SER A 116 15.08 -2.88 -7.96
C SER A 116 14.77 -4.20 -8.65
N LEU A 117 13.63 -4.84 -8.31
CA LEU A 117 13.19 -6.08 -8.93
C LEU A 117 13.05 -5.93 -10.46
N ARG A 118 12.53 -4.79 -10.92
CA ARG A 118 12.40 -4.50 -12.36
C ARG A 118 13.74 -4.47 -13.07
N ARG A 119 14.76 -3.84 -12.47
CA ARG A 119 16.11 -3.74 -13.03
C ARG A 119 16.80 -5.10 -13.05
N ASP A 120 16.77 -5.81 -11.92
CA ASP A 120 17.41 -7.11 -11.77
C ASP A 120 16.82 -8.15 -12.73
N MET A 121 15.50 -8.09 -12.94
CA MET A 121 14.79 -9.06 -13.77
C MET A 121 14.72 -8.69 -15.26
N TYR A 122 15.24 -7.53 -15.66
CA TYR A 122 15.13 -7.00 -17.01
C TYR A 122 15.64 -7.98 -18.09
N HIS A 123 16.84 -8.52 -17.89
CA HIS A 123 17.47 -9.45 -18.84
C HIS A 123 16.83 -10.84 -18.87
N PHE A 124 16.03 -11.18 -17.85
CA PHE A 124 15.25 -12.42 -17.83
C PHE A 124 13.88 -12.28 -18.50
N GLY A 125 13.55 -11.10 -19.04
CA GLY A 125 12.29 -10.85 -19.75
C GLY A 125 11.06 -10.73 -18.85
N VAL A 126 11.22 -10.77 -17.53
CA VAL A 126 10.14 -10.51 -16.58
C VAL A 126 9.87 -9.01 -16.55
N LYS A 127 8.60 -8.61 -16.63
CA LYS A 127 8.20 -7.20 -16.51
C LYS A 127 7.58 -6.96 -15.15
N VAL A 128 7.94 -5.84 -14.53
CA VAL A 128 7.44 -5.43 -13.23
C VAL A 128 6.73 -4.09 -13.39
N SER A 129 5.50 -4.02 -12.92
CA SER A 129 4.67 -2.81 -12.92
C SER A 129 4.22 -2.49 -11.50
N ILE A 130 4.06 -1.20 -11.22
CA ILE A 130 3.55 -0.70 -9.96
C ILE A 130 2.19 -0.05 -10.21
N VAL A 131 1.20 -0.40 -9.41
CA VAL A 131 -0.09 0.30 -9.41
C VAL A 131 -0.09 1.21 -8.18
N GLU A 132 -0.35 2.50 -8.40
CA GLU A 132 -0.37 3.57 -7.40
C GLU A 132 -1.82 4.11 -7.30
N PRO A 133 -2.74 3.43 -6.59
CA PRO A 133 -4.09 3.94 -6.40
C PRO A 133 -4.11 5.21 -5.56
N GLY A 134 -5.01 6.11 -5.90
CA GLY A 134 -5.52 7.16 -5.01
C GLY A 134 -6.40 6.58 -3.91
N PHE A 135 -7.30 7.40 -3.38
CA PHE A 135 -8.23 6.95 -2.35
C PHE A 135 -9.43 6.23 -2.98
N PHE A 136 -9.67 4.98 -2.55
CA PHE A 136 -10.81 4.17 -2.96
C PHE A 136 -11.53 3.63 -1.73
N LYS A 137 -12.85 3.45 -1.84
CA LYS A 137 -13.65 2.85 -0.76
C LYS A 137 -13.27 1.36 -0.60
N THR A 138 -12.48 1.04 0.42
CA THR A 138 -12.05 -0.33 0.75
C THR A 138 -11.99 -0.51 2.26
N ALA A 139 -11.95 -1.74 2.77
CA ALA A 139 -11.86 -2.00 4.21
C ALA A 139 -10.58 -1.42 4.87
N VAL A 140 -9.57 -1.06 4.07
CA VAL A 140 -8.31 -0.42 4.51
C VAL A 140 -8.54 0.99 5.06
N THR A 141 -9.70 1.60 4.80
CA THR A 141 -10.06 2.95 5.26
C THR A 141 -10.72 2.98 6.64
N ASN A 142 -10.87 1.85 7.30
CA ASN A 142 -11.61 1.78 8.57
C ASN A 142 -10.70 2.17 9.74
N LEU A 143 -10.95 3.29 10.40
CA LEU A 143 -10.10 3.79 11.48
C LEU A 143 -10.46 3.08 12.79
N GLU A 144 -9.57 2.21 13.26
CA GLU A 144 -9.66 1.65 14.62
C GLU A 144 -9.03 2.62 15.63
N SER A 145 -9.53 2.57 16.88
CA SER A 145 -9.18 3.49 17.96
C SER A 145 -7.70 3.40 18.33
N ILE A 146 -6.97 4.51 18.16
CA ILE A 146 -5.61 4.69 18.69
C ILE A 146 -5.74 5.37 20.05
N GLU A 147 -4.97 4.91 21.04
CA GLU A 147 -4.89 5.57 22.34
C GLU A 147 -4.25 6.96 22.19
N THR A 148 -5.00 7.98 22.61
CA THR A 148 -4.61 9.39 22.47
C THR A 148 -3.64 9.81 23.57
N ARG A 149 -2.56 10.51 23.21
CA ARG A 149 -1.66 11.10 24.21
C ARG A 149 -2.24 12.40 24.79
N GLN A 150 -2.08 12.58 26.09
CA GLN A 150 -2.57 13.75 26.84
C GLN A 150 -2.09 15.11 26.26
N SER A 151 -0.91 15.15 25.63
CA SER A 151 -0.33 16.36 25.03
C SER A 151 -1.14 16.97 23.88
N TYR A 152 -2.01 16.19 23.22
CA TYR A 152 -2.81 16.66 22.09
C TYR A 152 -4.14 17.30 22.54
N GLY A 153 -4.57 17.06 23.78
CA GLY A 153 -5.88 17.46 24.30
C GLY A 153 -7.00 16.49 23.90
N GLU A 154 -8.09 16.46 24.69
CA GLU A 154 -9.20 15.50 24.49
C GLU A 154 -9.95 15.72 23.18
N ASP A 155 -10.05 16.96 22.70
CA ASP A 155 -10.78 17.31 21.47
C ASP A 155 -10.01 17.01 20.17
N PHE A 156 -8.69 16.78 20.25
CA PHE A 156 -7.87 16.63 19.04
C PHE A 156 -8.21 15.36 18.27
N PHE A 157 -8.41 14.23 18.97
CA PHE A 157 -8.68 12.95 18.31
C PHE A 157 -10.06 12.88 17.66
N PRO A 158 -11.17 13.30 18.30
CA PRO A 158 -12.46 13.43 17.64
C PRO A 158 -12.40 14.32 16.39
N ASN A 159 -11.67 15.45 16.47
CA ASN A 159 -11.49 16.35 15.33
C ASN A 159 -10.64 15.74 14.22
N TYR A 160 -9.57 15.03 14.56
CA TYR A 160 -8.73 14.30 13.62
C TYR A 160 -9.52 13.23 12.88
N LEU A 161 -10.29 12.40 13.59
CA LEU A 161 -11.17 11.40 12.98
C LEU A 161 -12.25 12.05 12.10
N LYS A 162 -12.81 13.20 12.51
CA LYS A 162 -13.81 13.93 11.73
C LYS A 162 -13.23 14.46 10.42
N VAL A 163 -12.07 15.11 10.47
CA VAL A 163 -11.37 15.60 9.27
C VAL A 163 -10.99 14.45 8.35
N GLN A 164 -10.43 13.37 8.90
CA GLN A 164 -10.04 12.20 8.10
C GLN A 164 -11.25 11.53 7.44
N LYS A 165 -12.35 11.31 8.16
CA LYS A 165 -13.61 10.79 7.59
C LYS A 165 -14.18 11.71 6.52
N PHE A 166 -14.13 13.03 6.73
CA PHE A 166 -14.59 14.01 5.74
C PHE A 166 -13.75 13.96 4.45
N ILE A 167 -12.42 13.96 4.56
CA ILE A 167 -11.51 13.80 3.42
C ILE A 167 -11.79 12.50 2.68
N MET A 168 -11.94 11.38 3.42
CA MET A 168 -12.23 10.09 2.80
C MET A 168 -13.59 10.07 2.10
N ASN A 169 -14.61 10.72 2.64
CA ASN A 169 -15.92 10.79 1.98
C ASN A 169 -15.89 11.59 0.67
N ILE A 170 -15.03 12.60 0.57
CA ILE A 170 -14.91 13.45 -0.63
C ILE A 170 -14.03 12.80 -1.69
N ILE A 171 -12.88 12.24 -1.28
CA ILE A 171 -11.84 11.81 -2.21
C ILE A 171 -12.03 10.34 -2.64
N CYS A 172 -12.63 9.49 -1.80
CA CYS A 172 -12.74 8.06 -2.10
C CYS A 172 -13.63 7.77 -3.31
N ASP A 173 -13.01 7.27 -4.37
CA ASP A 173 -13.69 6.77 -5.55
C ASP A 173 -14.35 5.40 -5.24
N PRO A 174 -15.65 5.21 -5.53
CA PRO A 174 -16.32 3.92 -5.32
C PRO A 174 -15.97 2.90 -6.42
N ASP A 175 -15.47 3.34 -7.57
CA ASP A 175 -15.25 2.48 -8.73
C ASP A 175 -13.87 1.79 -8.68
N LEU A 176 -13.83 0.63 -8.02
CA LEU A 176 -12.63 -0.21 -7.94
C LEU A 176 -12.17 -0.75 -9.31
N SER A 177 -13.02 -0.69 -10.34
CA SER A 177 -12.63 -1.18 -11.68
C SER A 177 -11.43 -0.42 -12.23
N LYS A 178 -11.24 0.84 -11.85
CA LYS A 178 -10.08 1.66 -12.23
C LYS A 178 -8.76 1.02 -11.79
N VAL A 179 -8.73 0.39 -10.62
CA VAL A 179 -7.55 -0.32 -10.10
C VAL A 179 -7.38 -1.64 -10.82
N THR A 180 -8.45 -2.44 -10.94
CA THR A 180 -8.37 -3.76 -11.58
C THR A 180 -8.03 -3.67 -13.06
N ASN A 181 -8.53 -2.66 -13.78
CA ASN A 181 -8.19 -2.41 -15.19
C ASN A 181 -6.71 -2.06 -15.35
N CYS A 182 -6.12 -1.33 -14.40
CA CYS A 182 -4.68 -1.08 -14.40
C CYS A 182 -3.89 -2.37 -14.19
N MET A 183 -4.31 -3.23 -13.26
CA MET A 183 -3.68 -4.55 -13.04
C MET A 183 -3.81 -5.45 -14.26
N GLU A 184 -4.99 -5.49 -14.87
CA GLU A 184 -5.25 -6.27 -16.09
C GLU A 184 -4.36 -5.80 -17.24
N HIS A 185 -4.32 -4.49 -17.49
CA HIS A 185 -3.45 -3.94 -18.52
C HIS A 185 -1.98 -4.24 -18.24
N ALA A 186 -1.52 -4.15 -16.98
CA ALA A 186 -0.14 -4.47 -16.62
C ALA A 186 0.22 -5.96 -16.88
N LEU A 187 -0.74 -6.86 -16.78
CA LEU A 187 -0.56 -8.29 -17.04
C LEU A 187 -0.64 -8.63 -18.54
N GLN A 188 -1.56 -8.01 -19.28
CA GLN A 188 -1.91 -8.43 -20.64
C GLN A 188 -1.23 -7.61 -21.74
N ALA A 189 -0.85 -6.35 -21.47
CA ALA A 189 -0.30 -5.47 -22.51
C ALA A 189 1.03 -6.01 -23.08
N LYS A 190 1.20 -5.84 -24.39
CA LYS A 190 2.48 -6.14 -25.07
C LYS A 190 3.63 -5.32 -24.48
N TYR A 191 3.36 -4.04 -24.19
CA TYR A 191 4.29 -3.09 -23.58
C TYR A 191 3.66 -2.47 -22.32
N PRO A 192 3.70 -3.16 -21.17
CA PRO A 192 3.14 -2.62 -19.94
C PRO A 192 3.96 -1.41 -19.46
N ARG A 193 3.28 -0.42 -18.91
CA ARG A 193 3.90 0.73 -18.24
C ARG A 193 4.57 0.27 -16.95
N THR A 194 5.60 0.99 -16.50
CA THR A 194 6.24 0.72 -15.21
C THR A 194 5.37 1.17 -14.03
N ARG A 195 4.55 2.22 -14.23
CA ARG A 195 3.67 2.79 -13.21
C ARG A 195 2.27 3.06 -13.77
N TYR A 196 1.24 2.76 -12.97
CA TYR A 196 -0.16 2.98 -13.27
C TYR A 196 -0.83 3.73 -12.12
N SER A 197 -1.33 4.92 -12.39
CA SER A 197 -2.04 5.74 -11.40
C SER A 197 -3.54 5.55 -11.60
N ALA A 198 -4.19 4.92 -10.62
CA ALA A 198 -5.63 4.68 -10.64
C ALA A 198 -6.33 5.72 -9.74
N GLY A 199 -7.38 6.37 -10.27
CA GLY A 199 -8.07 7.48 -9.60
C GLY A 199 -7.74 8.83 -10.22
N TRP A 200 -8.69 9.76 -10.13
CA TRP A 200 -8.51 11.14 -10.61
C TRP A 200 -7.59 11.92 -9.65
N ASP A 201 -7.76 11.71 -8.36
CA ASP A 201 -6.98 12.30 -7.27
C ASP A 201 -5.50 11.88 -7.39
N ALA A 202 -5.22 10.63 -7.73
CA ALA A 202 -3.87 10.16 -7.97
C ALA A 202 -3.20 10.94 -9.10
N LYS A 203 -3.89 11.13 -10.22
CA LYS A 203 -3.35 11.76 -11.43
C LYS A 203 -3.20 13.27 -11.31
N PHE A 204 -4.18 13.94 -10.70
CA PHE A 204 -4.29 15.40 -10.75
C PHE A 204 -3.97 16.09 -9.42
N VAL A 205 -3.86 15.36 -8.32
CA VAL A 205 -3.58 15.92 -6.99
C VAL A 205 -2.30 15.33 -6.42
N TRP A 206 -2.32 14.06 -6.02
CA TRP A 206 -1.25 13.48 -5.19
C TRP A 206 0.08 13.35 -5.91
N LEU A 207 0.08 12.86 -7.16
CA LEU A 207 1.33 12.72 -7.92
C LEU A 207 1.93 14.07 -8.27
N PRO A 208 1.20 15.07 -8.81
CA PRO A 208 1.74 16.42 -8.99
C PRO A 208 2.32 17.02 -7.70
N VAL A 209 1.59 16.91 -6.58
CA VAL A 209 2.04 17.45 -5.28
C VAL A 209 3.31 16.74 -4.81
N SER A 210 3.49 15.45 -5.09
CA SER A 210 4.72 14.72 -4.73
C SER A 210 6.01 15.24 -5.38
N TYR A 211 5.91 16.07 -6.43
CA TYR A 211 7.06 16.70 -7.08
C TYR A 211 7.31 18.15 -6.63
N LEU A 212 6.43 18.72 -5.79
CA LEU A 212 6.61 20.07 -5.26
C LEU A 212 7.72 20.11 -4.20
N PRO A 213 8.35 21.28 -3.98
CA PRO A 213 9.25 21.47 -2.85
C PRO A 213 8.58 21.12 -1.52
N ALA A 214 9.31 20.44 -0.63
CA ALA A 214 8.76 19.93 0.64
C ALA A 214 8.05 21.02 1.46
N PHE A 215 8.63 22.22 1.56
CA PHE A 215 8.04 23.32 2.34
C PHE A 215 6.63 23.71 1.85
N MET A 216 6.36 23.62 0.54
CA MET A 216 5.04 23.95 -0.01
C MET A 216 4.02 22.87 0.39
N VAL A 217 4.45 21.61 0.30
CA VAL A 217 3.60 20.46 0.67
C VAL A 217 3.31 20.47 2.16
N ASP A 218 4.32 20.74 2.98
CA ASP A 218 4.19 20.81 4.44
C ASP A 218 3.21 21.91 4.86
N ILE A 219 3.27 23.10 4.24
CA ILE A 219 2.31 24.17 4.49
C ILE A 219 0.88 23.72 4.14
N VAL A 220 0.69 23.14 2.96
CA VAL A 220 -0.64 22.67 2.52
C VAL A 220 -1.19 21.62 3.49
N LEU A 221 -0.42 20.59 3.82
CA LEU A 221 -0.85 19.53 4.75
C LEU A 221 -1.12 20.07 6.16
N ALA A 222 -0.29 21.00 6.66
CA ALA A 222 -0.47 21.63 7.96
C ALA A 222 -1.72 22.52 8.04
N THR A 223 -2.22 23.04 6.91
CA THR A 223 -3.51 23.78 6.88
C THR A 223 -4.73 22.86 6.90
N ILE A 224 -4.59 21.62 6.42
CA ILE A 224 -5.70 20.64 6.33
C ILE A 224 -5.86 19.86 7.63
N LEU A 225 -4.75 19.51 8.29
CA LEU A 225 -4.76 18.74 9.53
C LEU A 225 -5.13 19.61 10.75
N PRO A 226 -5.84 19.05 11.74
CA PRO A 226 -6.14 19.77 12.98
C PRO A 226 -4.85 20.14 13.72
N LYS A 227 -4.87 21.29 14.41
CA LYS A 227 -3.73 21.76 15.20
C LYS A 227 -3.79 21.18 16.62
N PRO A 228 -2.65 20.77 17.21
CA PRO A 228 -2.62 20.35 18.61
C PRO A 228 -2.96 21.53 19.53
N ALA A 229 -3.56 21.23 20.70
CA ALA A 229 -4.01 22.24 21.66
C ALA A 229 -2.84 23.04 22.27
N HIS A 230 -1.73 22.37 22.55
CA HIS A 230 -0.51 23.00 23.04
C HIS A 230 0.48 23.18 21.87
N ARG A 231 0.81 24.44 21.55
CA ARG A 231 1.97 24.72 20.69
C ARG A 231 3.23 24.65 21.57
N ALA A 232 4.26 23.95 21.10
CA ALA A 232 5.59 24.14 21.66
C ALA A 232 5.96 25.62 21.50
N HIS A 233 6.32 26.26 22.62
CA HIS A 233 6.87 27.60 22.66
C HIS A 233 8.28 27.62 22.09
#